data_AF-A0A968TVQ8-F1
#
_entry.id   AF-A0A968TVQ8-F1
#
_cell.length_a   1.000
_cell.length_b   1.000
_cell.length_c   1.000
_cell.angle_alpha   90.00
_cell.angle_beta   90.00
_cell.angle_gamma   90.00
#
_symmetry.space_group_name_H-M   'P 1'
#
loop_
_entity.id
_entity.type
_entity.pdbx_description
1 polymer ?
#
loop_
_entity_poly.entity_id
_entity_poly.type
_entity_poly.pdbx_seq_one_letter_code
_entity_poly.pdbx_strand_id
1 'polypeptide(L)'
;MHKSIIIYLFALEFYIPGAIAQYTCQQWQFMEIRFTLKSNIDSPLDKAFGAILRSSSGRTMDVPGYYTGENTFVLRFCLPEPGVWTLSTLSNIPELSGKEASIDVALNPDRNVRGPVQISRQIPTRFEYTDGSPYFFLAFECDWLFALDAQNKADIPRTREMVSHIKTMVLTRLL
;
A
#
# COMPACT_ATOMS: atom_id res chain seq x y z
N MET A 1 31.57 -12.80 40.70
CA MET A 1 30.26 -13.46 40.62
C MET A 1 29.17 -12.39 40.67
N HIS A 2 28.68 -11.94 39.52
CA HIS A 2 27.53 -11.03 39.41
C HIS A 2 26.46 -11.77 38.61
N LYS A 3 25.37 -12.16 39.27
CA LYS A 3 24.23 -12.80 38.60
C LYS A 3 23.28 -11.70 38.15
N SER A 4 23.27 -11.42 36.85
CA SER A 4 22.31 -10.51 36.23
C SER A 4 20.93 -11.19 36.18
N ILE A 5 19.93 -10.56 36.80
CA ILE A 5 18.53 -10.99 36.77
C ILE A 5 17.92 -10.49 35.47
N ILE A 6 17.52 -11.41 34.59
CA ILE A 6 16.76 -11.11 33.37
C ILE A 6 15.28 -11.18 33.74
N ILE A 7 14.59 -10.04 33.69
CA ILE A 7 13.14 -9.95 33.86
C ILE A 7 12.51 -10.18 32.47
N TYR A 8 11.80 -11.30 32.31
CA TYR A 8 10.95 -11.53 31.15
C TYR A 8 9.65 -10.76 31.33
N LEU A 9 9.46 -9.69 30.55
CA LEU A 9 8.17 -9.01 30.40
C LEU A 9 7.27 -9.89 29.52
N PHE A 10 6.37 -10.63 30.17
CA PHE A 10 5.23 -11.26 29.50
C PHE A 10 4.21 -10.16 29.18
N ALA A 11 4.08 -9.80 27.90
CA ALA A 11 2.98 -8.95 27.46
C ALA A 11 1.70 -9.81 27.45
N LEU A 12 0.82 -9.58 28.42
CA LEU A 12 -0.55 -10.09 28.37
C LEU A 12 -1.33 -9.26 27.34
N GLU A 13 -1.74 -9.88 26.24
CA GLU A 13 -2.71 -9.27 25.33
C GLU A 13 -4.08 -9.27 26.00
N PHE A 14 -4.46 -8.14 26.61
CA PHE A 14 -5.82 -7.91 27.05
C PHE A 14 -6.70 -7.66 25.83
N TYR A 15 -7.62 -8.58 25.55
CA TYR A 15 -8.72 -8.34 24.61
C TYR A 15 -9.64 -7.27 25.18
N ILE A 16 -9.58 -6.05 24.63
CA ILE A 16 -10.51 -4.96 24.96
C ILE A 16 -11.67 -5.05 23.96
N PRO A 17 -12.89 -5.41 24.41
CA PRO A 17 -14.07 -5.40 23.55
C PRO A 17 -14.29 -3.99 22.98
N GLY A 18 -14.35 -3.86 21.66
CA GLY A 18 -14.53 -2.58 20.97
C GLY A 18 -13.24 -1.84 20.59
N ALA A 19 -12.06 -2.39 20.87
CA ALA A 19 -10.83 -1.85 20.30
C ALA A 19 -10.77 -2.12 18.79
N ILE A 20 -10.79 -1.04 17.99
CA ILE A 20 -10.58 -1.11 16.54
C ILE A 20 -9.09 -1.32 16.23
N ALA A 21 -8.80 -1.92 15.08
CA ALA A 21 -7.41 -2.11 14.65
C ALA A 21 -6.70 -0.76 14.49
N GLN A 22 -5.41 -0.71 14.84
CA GLN A 22 -4.60 0.50 14.75
C GLN A 22 -3.40 0.23 13.84
N TYR A 23 -3.13 1.16 12.94
CA TYR A 23 -1.98 1.11 12.03
C TYR A 23 -1.24 2.44 12.06
N THR A 24 0.02 2.41 11.65
CA THR A 24 0.82 3.60 11.39
C THR A 24 1.46 3.49 10.02
N CYS A 25 1.59 4.61 9.31
CA CYS A 25 2.34 4.66 8.06
C CYS A 25 2.88 6.06 7.80
N GLN A 26 3.73 6.19 6.80
CA GLN A 26 4.12 7.50 6.27
C GLN A 26 3.20 7.90 5.12
N GLN A 27 3.03 9.20 4.91
CA GLN A 27 2.36 9.75 3.74
C GLN A 27 2.95 9.13 2.47
N TRP A 28 2.07 8.71 1.55
CA TRP A 28 2.43 8.02 0.31
C TRP A 28 3.06 6.63 0.44
N GLN A 29 3.25 6.11 1.66
CA GLN A 29 3.65 4.74 1.86
C GLN A 29 2.55 3.79 1.41
N PHE A 30 2.93 2.73 0.70
CA PHE A 30 2.03 1.64 0.35
C PHE A 30 1.57 0.92 1.62
N MET A 31 0.25 0.80 1.77
CA MET A 31 -0.39 0.04 2.82
C MET A 31 -1.14 -1.15 2.23
N GLU A 32 -1.04 -2.29 2.91
CA GLU A 32 -1.86 -3.47 2.67
C GLU A 32 -2.50 -3.93 3.97
N ILE A 33 -3.82 -4.05 3.97
CA ILE A 33 -4.57 -4.65 5.08
C ILE A 33 -5.24 -5.91 4.55
N ARG A 34 -4.95 -7.04 5.21
CA ARG A 34 -5.43 -8.36 4.80
C ARG A 34 -6.54 -8.85 5.72
N PHE A 35 -7.57 -9.42 5.12
CA PHE A 35 -8.73 -9.97 5.80
C PHE A 35 -8.91 -11.42 5.34
N THR A 36 -8.55 -12.36 6.20
CA THR A 36 -8.71 -13.79 5.94
C THR A 36 -10.04 -14.27 6.52
N LEU A 37 -10.88 -14.82 5.66
CA LEU A 37 -12.16 -15.40 6.04
C LEU A 37 -11.96 -16.68 6.84
N LYS A 38 -12.82 -16.92 7.83
CA LYS A 38 -12.87 -18.20 8.54
C LYS A 38 -13.69 -19.22 7.75
N SER A 39 -14.71 -18.74 7.04
CA SER A 39 -15.55 -19.59 6.20
C SER A 39 -15.07 -19.59 4.76
N ASN A 40 -15.15 -20.74 4.11
CA ASN A 40 -15.02 -20.81 2.66
C ASN A 40 -16.20 -20.09 2.01
N ILE A 41 -15.94 -19.44 0.87
CA ILE A 41 -16.96 -18.78 0.07
C ILE A 41 -16.86 -19.21 -1.39
N ASP A 42 -18.01 -19.32 -2.04
CA ASP A 42 -18.08 -19.59 -3.47
C ASP A 42 -17.87 -18.31 -4.28
N SER A 43 -17.21 -18.46 -5.42
CA SER A 43 -16.92 -17.37 -6.38
C SER A 43 -16.37 -16.10 -5.72
N PRO A 44 -15.21 -16.16 -5.02
CA PRO A 44 -14.67 -15.02 -4.28
C PRO A 44 -14.35 -13.80 -5.15
N LEU A 45 -14.05 -14.01 -6.44
CA LEU A 45 -13.77 -12.94 -7.41
C LEU A 45 -15.01 -12.13 -7.79
N ASP A 46 -16.21 -12.67 -7.59
CA ASP A 46 -17.48 -11.98 -7.89
C ASP A 46 -18.02 -11.21 -6.68
N LYS A 47 -17.33 -11.26 -5.53
CA LYS A 47 -17.78 -10.61 -4.29
C LYS A 47 -17.35 -9.16 -4.26
N ALA A 48 -18.25 -8.30 -3.76
CA ALA A 48 -17.95 -6.90 -3.56
C ALA A 48 -17.19 -6.73 -2.24
N PHE A 49 -16.02 -6.13 -2.29
CA PHE A 49 -15.23 -5.79 -1.11
C PHE A 49 -14.48 -4.49 -1.34
N GLY A 50 -14.49 -3.62 -0.34
CA GLY A 50 -13.75 -2.36 -0.35
C GLY A 50 -13.82 -1.69 1.02
N ALA A 51 -13.35 -0.45 1.09
CA ALA A 51 -13.45 0.37 2.28
C ALA A 51 -13.60 1.85 1.95
N ILE A 52 -14.23 2.57 2.86
CA ILE A 52 -14.22 4.03 2.89
C ILE A 52 -13.22 4.46 3.95
N LEU A 53 -12.25 5.28 3.56
CA LEU A 53 -11.30 5.91 4.46
C LEU A 53 -11.66 7.38 4.61
N ARG A 54 -11.65 7.90 5.84
CA ARG A 54 -11.95 9.30 6.15
C ARG A 54 -10.86 9.90 7.01
N SER A 55 -10.30 11.02 6.57
CA SER A 55 -9.31 11.76 7.35
C SER A 55 -9.99 12.67 8.37
N SER A 56 -9.26 13.04 9.42
CA SER A 56 -9.70 14.06 10.38
C SER A 56 -9.92 15.45 9.75
N SER A 57 -9.37 15.72 8.56
CA SER A 57 -9.59 16.96 7.82
C SER A 57 -10.91 16.96 7.02
N GLY A 58 -11.60 15.80 6.94
CA GLY A 58 -12.83 15.62 6.20
C GLY A 58 -12.65 15.01 4.80
N ARG A 59 -11.41 14.73 4.38
CA ARG A 59 -11.15 14.04 3.11
C ARG A 59 -11.66 12.61 3.18
N THR A 60 -12.21 12.13 2.06
CA THR A 60 -12.69 10.74 1.93
C THR A 60 -12.02 10.05 0.74
N MET A 61 -11.73 8.75 0.87
CA MET A 61 -11.21 7.90 -0.19
C MET A 61 -11.94 6.56 -0.20
N ASP A 62 -12.44 6.17 -1.37
CA ASP A 62 -13.00 4.83 -1.60
C ASP A 62 -11.89 3.93 -2.14
N VAL A 63 -11.64 2.82 -1.45
CA VAL A 63 -10.58 1.87 -1.80
C VAL A 63 -11.22 0.53 -2.15
N PRO A 64 -11.11 0.07 -3.41
CA PRO A 64 -11.54 -1.27 -3.77
C PRO A 64 -10.59 -2.29 -3.13
N GLY A 65 -11.16 -3.38 -2.64
CA GLY A 65 -10.41 -4.55 -2.24
C GLY A 65 -10.40 -5.60 -3.34
N TYR A 66 -9.50 -6.56 -3.22
CA TYR A 66 -9.38 -7.67 -4.16
C TYR A 66 -9.04 -8.97 -3.45
N TYR A 67 -9.45 -10.09 -4.05
CA TYR A 67 -9.15 -11.42 -3.55
C TYR A 67 -7.78 -11.87 -4.03
N THR A 68 -6.95 -12.42 -3.12
CA THR A 68 -5.59 -12.88 -3.43
C THR A 68 -5.43 -14.40 -3.44
N GLY A 69 -6.51 -15.16 -3.29
CA GLY A 69 -6.42 -16.59 -2.98
C GLY A 69 -6.44 -16.86 -1.48
N GLU A 70 -6.46 -18.14 -1.11
CA GLU A 70 -6.37 -18.60 0.29
C GLU A 70 -7.37 -17.90 1.23
N ASN A 71 -8.61 -17.72 0.78
CA ASN A 71 -9.68 -17.04 1.53
C ASN A 71 -9.32 -15.62 2.01
N THR A 72 -8.37 -14.96 1.35
CA THR A 72 -7.87 -13.65 1.77
C THR A 72 -8.25 -12.55 0.79
N PHE A 73 -8.83 -11.49 1.35
CA PHE A 73 -9.09 -10.24 0.65
C PHE A 73 -8.12 -9.17 1.15
N VAL A 74 -7.71 -8.26 0.25
CA VAL A 74 -6.71 -7.24 0.51
C VAL A 74 -7.23 -5.87 0.11
N LEU A 75 -7.07 -4.88 1.00
CA LEU A 75 -7.12 -3.46 0.65
C LEU A 75 -5.69 -2.97 0.43
N ARG A 76 -5.42 -2.36 -0.72
CA ARG A 76 -4.12 -1.74 -1.03
C ARG A 76 -4.31 -0.27 -1.40
N PHE A 77 -3.63 0.63 -0.69
CA PHE A 77 -3.79 2.08 -0.85
C PHE A 77 -2.56 2.86 -0.33
N CYS A 78 -2.48 4.15 -0.67
CA CYS A 78 -1.52 5.09 -0.10
C CYS A 78 -2.27 6.32 0.41
N LEU A 79 -1.96 6.78 1.62
CA LEU A 79 -2.68 7.90 2.23
C LEU A 79 -2.04 9.26 1.91
N PRO A 80 -2.86 10.26 1.53
CA PRO A 80 -2.36 11.46 0.90
C PRO A 80 -2.01 12.62 1.80
N GLU A 81 -2.37 12.57 3.07
CA GLU A 81 -2.08 13.62 4.02
C GLU A 81 -1.78 13.01 5.38
N PRO A 82 -0.84 13.62 6.13
CA PRO A 82 -0.60 13.25 7.53
C PRO A 82 -1.84 13.46 8.41
N GLY A 83 -1.86 12.77 9.54
CA GLY A 83 -2.95 12.82 10.53
C GLY A 83 -3.68 11.50 10.66
N VAL A 84 -4.76 11.52 11.44
CA VAL A 84 -5.55 10.32 11.73
C VAL A 84 -6.57 10.09 10.63
N TRP A 85 -6.58 8.87 10.12
CA TRP A 85 -7.56 8.33 9.20
C TRP A 85 -8.36 7.22 9.87
N THR A 86 -9.66 7.18 9.60
CA THR A 86 -10.53 6.06 9.93
C THR A 86 -10.80 5.25 8.68
N LEU A 87 -10.98 3.95 8.82
CA LEU A 87 -11.30 3.01 7.75
C LEU A 87 -12.54 2.22 8.17
N SER A 88 -13.50 2.09 7.27
CA SER A 88 -14.66 1.20 7.44
C SER A 88 -14.86 0.36 6.19
N THR A 89 -14.88 -0.96 6.34
CA THR A 89 -15.03 -1.88 5.21
C THR A 89 -16.49 -2.04 4.79
N LEU A 90 -16.69 -2.22 3.49
CA LEU A 90 -17.98 -2.50 2.87
C LEU A 90 -17.88 -3.80 2.08
N SER A 91 -18.78 -4.73 2.35
CA SER A 91 -18.83 -6.00 1.62
C SER A 91 -20.21 -6.64 1.65
N ASN A 92 -20.50 -7.44 0.63
CA ASN A 92 -21.61 -8.39 0.66
C ASN A 92 -21.25 -9.71 1.38
N ILE A 93 -20.00 -9.87 1.83
CA ILE A 93 -19.56 -10.94 2.72
C ILE A 93 -19.68 -10.44 4.17
N PRO A 94 -20.55 -11.03 5.01
CA PRO A 94 -20.78 -10.56 6.38
C PRO A 94 -19.50 -10.50 7.24
N GLU A 95 -18.58 -11.45 7.06
CA GLU A 95 -17.31 -11.49 7.78
C GLU A 95 -16.38 -10.32 7.46
N LEU A 96 -16.54 -9.66 6.30
CA LEU A 96 -15.71 -8.54 5.85
C LEU A 96 -16.39 -7.19 5.96
N SER A 97 -17.70 -7.13 6.22
CA SER A 97 -18.45 -5.88 6.26
C SER A 97 -18.37 -5.22 7.64
N GLY A 98 -18.28 -3.88 7.67
CA GLY A 98 -18.28 -3.10 8.92
C GLY A 98 -17.05 -3.30 9.81
N LYS A 99 -15.91 -3.72 9.24
CA LYS A 99 -14.63 -3.73 9.97
C LYS A 99 -14.10 -2.31 10.05
N GLU A 100 -13.67 -1.94 11.24
CA GLU A 100 -13.15 -0.61 11.51
C GLU A 100 -11.67 -0.63 11.88
N ALA A 101 -10.94 0.38 11.44
CA ALA A 101 -9.57 0.63 11.83
C ALA A 101 -9.28 2.12 11.88
N SER A 102 -8.24 2.49 12.63
CA SER A 102 -7.64 3.82 12.63
C SER A 102 -6.18 3.72 12.17
N ILE A 103 -5.75 4.72 11.42
CA ILE A 103 -4.44 4.77 10.78
C ILE A 103 -3.84 6.14 11.10
N ASP A 104 -2.73 6.16 11.83
CA ASP A 104 -1.95 7.38 12.06
C ASP A 104 -0.90 7.55 10.95
N VAL A 105 -1.04 8.63 10.18
CA VAL A 105 -0.18 8.93 9.04
C VAL A 105 0.82 10.00 9.43
N ALA A 106 2.09 9.64 9.47
CA ALA A 106 3.19 10.59 9.64
C ALA A 106 3.56 11.25 8.31
N LEU A 107 4.15 12.45 8.36
CA LEU A 107 4.81 13.04 7.20
C LEU A 107 5.94 12.12 6.73
N ASN A 108 6.09 11.95 5.41
CA ASN A 108 7.20 11.19 4.86
C ASN A 108 8.52 11.99 5.04
N PRO A 109 9.54 11.43 5.71
CA PRO A 109 10.82 12.12 5.87
C PRO A 109 11.60 12.21 4.56
N ASP A 110 11.36 11.29 3.60
CA ASP A 110 12.03 11.29 2.30
C ASP A 110 11.38 12.32 1.36
N ARG A 111 12.16 13.36 1.03
CA ARG A 111 11.74 14.44 0.13
C ARG A 111 11.56 13.97 -1.32
N ASN A 112 12.05 12.79 -1.68
CA ASN A 112 11.85 12.22 -3.02
C ASN A 112 10.45 11.60 -3.19
N VAL A 113 9.75 11.32 -2.07
CA VAL A 113 8.37 10.81 -2.09
C VAL A 113 7.39 11.99 -2.20
N ARG A 114 7.14 12.41 -3.44
CA ARG A 114 6.40 13.65 -3.77
C ARG A 114 4.91 13.43 -4.08
N GLY A 115 4.44 12.20 -3.90
CA GLY A 115 3.07 11.78 -4.24
C GLY A 115 2.88 11.54 -5.74
N PRO A 116 1.63 11.31 -6.19
CA PRO A 116 1.31 11.05 -7.59
C PRO A 116 1.70 12.21 -8.53
N VAL A 117 2.01 11.86 -9.78
CA VAL A 117 2.13 12.79 -10.90
C VAL A 117 0.72 13.18 -11.38
N GLN A 118 0.50 14.47 -11.62
CA GLN A 118 -0.77 15.06 -12.05
C GLN A 118 -0.54 16.10 -13.15
N ILE A 119 -1.60 16.50 -13.85
CA ILE A 119 -1.55 17.66 -14.76
C ILE A 119 -1.23 18.91 -13.94
N SER A 120 -0.31 19.74 -14.43
CA SER A 120 0.07 20.95 -13.70
C SER A 120 -1.10 21.90 -13.53
N ARG A 121 -1.26 22.41 -12.30
CA ARG A 121 -2.31 23.37 -11.94
C ARG A 121 -2.12 24.73 -12.64
N GLN A 122 -0.89 25.07 -13.01
CA GLN A 122 -0.54 26.35 -13.63
C GLN A 122 -0.38 26.24 -15.15
N ILE A 123 0.16 25.13 -15.65
CA ILE A 123 0.45 24.94 -17.07
C ILE A 123 -0.16 23.61 -17.54
N PRO A 124 -1.38 23.60 -18.10
CA PRO A 124 -2.12 22.37 -18.43
C PRO A 124 -1.43 21.41 -19.42
N THR A 125 -0.35 21.86 -20.08
CA THR A 125 0.49 21.06 -20.99
C THR A 125 1.69 20.41 -20.31
N ARG A 126 1.84 20.54 -18.99
CA ARG A 126 2.95 19.98 -18.20
C ARG A 126 2.43 19.07 -17.10
N PHE A 127 3.33 18.24 -16.57
CA PHE A 127 3.09 17.41 -15.41
C PHE A 127 3.85 17.95 -14.19
N GLU A 128 3.27 17.75 -13.01
CA GLU A 128 3.87 18.04 -11.71
C GLU A 128 3.58 16.92 -10.74
N TYR A 129 4.40 16.78 -9.70
CA TYR A 129 4.07 15.97 -8.55
C TYR A 129 3.00 16.64 -7.68
N THR A 130 2.46 15.90 -6.71
CA THR A 130 1.39 16.42 -5.83
C THR A 130 1.85 17.63 -5.00
N ASP A 131 3.14 17.69 -4.67
CA ASP A 131 3.79 18.82 -3.99
C ASP A 131 4.01 20.05 -4.88
N GLY A 132 3.70 19.97 -6.18
CA GLY A 132 3.86 21.03 -7.17
C GLY A 132 5.22 21.09 -7.86
N SER A 133 6.16 20.21 -7.52
CA SER A 133 7.45 20.13 -8.21
C SER A 133 7.28 19.59 -9.65
N PRO A 134 8.03 20.09 -10.63
CA PRO A 134 7.86 19.69 -12.03
C PRO A 134 8.23 18.22 -12.24
N TYR A 135 7.46 17.55 -13.10
CA TYR A 135 7.78 16.21 -13.58
C TYR A 135 8.13 16.25 -15.06
N PHE A 136 9.35 15.81 -15.40
CA PHE A 136 9.78 15.66 -16.78
C PHE A 136 9.81 14.18 -17.15
N PHE A 137 8.90 13.78 -18.03
CA PHE A 137 8.81 12.40 -18.48
C PHE A 137 9.92 12.09 -19.48
N LEU A 138 10.93 11.35 -19.04
CA LEU A 138 11.99 10.82 -19.89
C LEU A 138 12.01 9.30 -19.76
N ALA A 139 11.32 8.64 -20.69
CA ALA A 139 11.08 7.21 -20.63
C ALA A 139 11.93 6.43 -21.62
N PHE A 140 12.14 5.17 -21.28
CA PHE A 140 12.53 4.10 -22.20
C PHE A 140 11.45 3.02 -22.10
N GLU A 141 11.31 2.22 -23.15
CA GLU A 141 10.30 1.17 -23.21
C GLU A 141 10.95 -0.20 -22.95
N CYS A 142 10.33 -0.99 -22.09
CA CYS A 142 10.66 -2.40 -21.86
C CYS A 142 9.37 -3.21 -21.86
N ASP A 143 8.69 -3.22 -23.01
CA ASP A 143 7.51 -4.06 -23.20
C ASP A 143 7.90 -5.55 -23.03
N TRP A 144 6.96 -6.35 -22.53
CA TRP A 144 7.13 -7.80 -22.27
C TRP A 144 8.23 -8.19 -21.26
N LEU A 145 8.61 -7.31 -20.32
CA LEU A 145 9.61 -7.64 -19.29
C LEU A 145 9.29 -8.95 -18.54
N PHE A 146 8.02 -9.20 -18.20
CA PHE A 146 7.58 -10.42 -17.51
C PHE A 146 7.78 -11.70 -18.35
N ALA A 147 7.90 -11.58 -19.67
CA ALA A 147 7.97 -12.70 -20.60
C ALA A 147 9.41 -13.19 -20.87
N LEU A 148 10.43 -12.41 -20.50
CA LEU A 148 11.84 -12.69 -20.81
C LEU A 148 12.29 -14.10 -20.37
N ASP A 149 11.77 -14.55 -19.23
CA ASP A 149 12.05 -15.85 -18.65
C ASP A 149 10.76 -16.69 -18.48
N ALA A 150 9.64 -16.35 -19.14
CA ALA A 150 8.35 -17.02 -18.90
C ALA A 150 8.36 -18.54 -19.18
N GLN A 151 9.30 -19.03 -19.99
CA GLN A 151 9.50 -20.46 -20.25
C GLN A 151 10.41 -21.14 -19.22
N ASN A 152 11.16 -20.37 -18.43
CA ASN A 152 12.04 -20.86 -17.38
C ASN A 152 11.29 -20.93 -16.05
N LYS A 153 10.83 -22.13 -15.68
CA LYS A 153 10.09 -22.34 -14.43
C LYS A 153 10.96 -22.27 -13.17
N ALA A 154 12.28 -22.35 -13.31
CA ALA A 154 13.19 -22.46 -12.18
C ALA A 154 13.74 -21.10 -11.73
N ASP A 155 13.86 -20.14 -12.64
CA ASP A 155 14.56 -18.88 -12.36
C ASP A 155 14.27 -17.76 -13.39
N ILE A 156 14.74 -16.54 -13.11
CA ILE A 156 14.54 -15.32 -13.93
C ILE A 156 15.85 -14.56 -14.29
N PRO A 157 16.88 -15.24 -14.85
CA PRO A 157 18.21 -14.64 -15.05
C PRO A 157 18.19 -13.43 -16.00
N ARG A 158 17.45 -13.51 -17.12
CA ARG A 158 17.40 -12.42 -18.12
C ARG A 158 16.68 -11.20 -17.58
N THR A 159 15.61 -11.43 -16.82
CA THR A 159 14.87 -10.39 -16.13
C THR A 159 15.76 -9.65 -15.13
N ARG A 160 16.54 -10.38 -14.32
CA ARG A 160 17.48 -9.76 -13.37
C ARG A 160 18.58 -8.97 -14.05
N GLU A 161 19.14 -9.49 -15.15
CA GLU A 161 20.14 -8.78 -15.95
C GLU A 161 19.56 -7.47 -16.52
N MET A 162 18.39 -7.53 -17.15
CA MET A 162 17.71 -6.35 -17.68
C MET A 162 17.44 -5.29 -16.60
N VAL A 163 16.89 -5.71 -15.45
CA VAL A 163 16.64 -4.81 -14.31
C VAL A 163 17.95 -4.20 -13.77
N SER A 164 19.05 -4.95 -13.78
CA SER A 164 20.38 -4.44 -13.41
C SER A 164 20.82 -3.31 -14.33
N HIS A 165 20.68 -3.49 -15.65
CA HIS A 165 21.01 -2.44 -16.63
C HIS A 165 20.12 -1.20 -16.48
N ILE A 166 18.82 -1.38 -16.23
CA ILE A 166 17.89 -0.26 -15.98
C ILE A 166 18.34 0.57 -14.77
N LYS A 167 18.76 -0.08 -13.69
CA LYS A 167 19.22 0.59 -12.47
C LYS A 167 20.52 1.39 -12.65
N THR A 168 21.36 1.02 -13.62
CA THR A 168 22.63 1.71 -13.89
C THR A 168 22.48 2.84 -14.91
N MET A 169 21.39 2.87 -15.68
CA MET A 169 21.12 3.96 -16.61
C MET A 169 20.94 5.28 -15.86
N VAL A 170 21.69 6.30 -16.29
CA VAL A 170 21.73 7.68 -15.74
C VAL A 170 20.33 8.31 -15.64
N LEU A 171 19.41 7.88 -16.50
CA LEU A 171 18.01 8.31 -16.54
C LEU A 171 17.25 8.08 -15.24
N THR A 172 17.61 7.07 -14.44
CA THR A 172 16.99 6.80 -13.13
C THR A 172 17.53 7.67 -11.99
N ARG A 173 18.60 8.44 -12.22
CA ARG A 173 19.26 9.30 -11.21
C ARG A 173 19.06 10.80 -11.43
N LEU A 174 18.44 11.20 -12.54
CA LEU A 174 18.19 12.61 -12.89
C LEU A 174 16.81 13.13 -12.44
N LEU A 175 16.05 12.31 -11.70
CA LEU A 175 14.74 12.64 -11.12
C LEU A 175 14.76 12.38 -9.62
#